data_AF-A0A416HFW5-F1
#
_entry.id   AF-A0A416HFW5-F1
#
_cell.length_a   1.000
_cell.length_b   1.000
_cell.length_c   1.000
_cell.angle_alpha   90.00
_cell.angle_beta   90.00
_cell.angle_gamma   90.00
#
_symmetry.space_group_name_H-M   'P 1'
#
loop_
_entity.id
_entity.type
_entity.pdbx_description
1 polymer ?
#
loop_
_entity_poly.entity_id
_entity_poly.type
_entity_poly.pdbx_seq_one_letter_code
_entity_poly.pdbx_strand_id
1 'polypeptide(L)'
;MPQDTKGLIEIAGHVPEREQGMYLRAAVKLMRALDEKHCDWTEKSVCFLTHCSGSYHGQIHNHTLVYADFFFLEAVRKLLGKDFLIW
;
A
#
# COMPACT_ATOMS: atom_id res chain seq x y z
N MET A 1 13.40 14.75 -9.67
CA MET A 1 12.41 14.17 -8.73
C MET A 1 12.90 12.78 -8.37
N PRO A 2 12.85 12.35 -7.10
CA PRO A 2 13.19 10.96 -6.78
C PRO A 2 12.08 10.06 -7.34
N GLN A 3 12.44 9.04 -8.12
CA GLN A 3 11.58 8.37 -9.11
C GLN A 3 11.15 6.95 -8.73
N ASP A 4 11.32 6.52 -7.48
CA ASP A 4 11.47 5.07 -7.26
C ASP A 4 10.36 4.34 -6.48
N THR A 5 9.21 4.95 -6.17
CA THR A 5 8.07 4.15 -5.63
C THR A 5 7.06 3.74 -6.70
N LYS A 6 6.80 2.44 -6.83
CA LYS A 6 5.83 1.89 -7.79
C LYS A 6 4.43 1.83 -7.18
N GLY A 7 3.45 2.51 -7.76
CA GLY A 7 2.06 2.40 -7.32
C GLY A 7 1.11 3.41 -7.96
N LEU A 8 -0.18 3.29 -7.64
CA LEU A 8 -1.24 4.14 -8.20
C LEU A 8 -1.04 5.63 -7.88
N ILE A 9 -0.54 5.95 -6.69
CA ILE A 9 -0.26 7.34 -6.29
C ILE A 9 0.86 7.94 -7.16
N GLU A 10 1.88 7.15 -7.51
CA GLU A 10 2.98 7.61 -8.36
C GLU A 10 2.54 7.83 -9.80
N ILE A 11 1.73 6.89 -10.34
CA ILE A 11 1.16 7.02 -11.67
C ILE A 11 0.34 8.32 -11.76
N ALA A 12 -0.41 8.66 -10.71
CA ALA A 12 -1.15 9.92 -10.66
C ALA A 12 -0.25 11.16 -10.82
N GLY A 13 1.01 11.12 -10.38
CA GLY A 13 1.96 12.22 -10.56
C GLY A 13 2.57 12.30 -11.97
N HIS A 14 2.47 11.23 -12.77
CA HIS A 14 3.15 11.10 -14.06
C HIS A 14 2.20 11.10 -15.27
N VAL A 15 0.89 11.12 -15.04
CA VAL A 15 -0.13 11.17 -16.11
C VAL A 15 -0.70 12.58 -16.28
N PRO A 16 -1.31 12.90 -17.44
CA PRO A 16 -2.00 14.17 -17.66
C PRO A 16 -3.09 14.41 -16.60
N GLU A 17 -3.34 15.68 -16.26
CA GLU A 17 -4.27 16.12 -15.21
C GLU A 17 -5.62 15.38 -15.23
N ARG A 18 -6.16 15.16 -16.44
CA ARG A 18 -7.43 14.47 -16.67
C ARG A 18 -7.48 13.05 -16.12
N GLU A 19 -6.34 12.36 -16.04
CA GLU A 19 -6.23 10.96 -15.61
C GLU A 19 -5.79 10.82 -14.15
N GLN A 20 -5.14 11.83 -13.57
CA GLN A 20 -4.56 11.76 -12.21
C GLN A 20 -5.59 11.35 -11.16
N GLY A 21 -6.77 11.99 -11.20
CA GLY A 21 -7.84 11.72 -10.25
C GLY A 21 -8.35 10.27 -10.31
N MET A 22 -8.26 9.59 -11.46
CA MET A 22 -8.64 8.18 -11.59
C MET A 22 -7.75 7.29 -10.72
N TYR A 23 -6.43 7.48 -10.83
CA TYR A 23 -5.46 6.69 -10.07
C TYR A 23 -5.51 6.99 -8.57
N LEU A 24 -5.66 8.27 -8.18
CA LEU A 24 -5.81 8.63 -6.76
C LEU A 24 -7.06 8.02 -6.13
N ARG A 25 -8.20 8.06 -6.83
CA ARG A 25 -9.44 7.42 -6.33
C ARG A 25 -9.28 5.91 -6.19
N ALA A 26 -8.62 5.26 -7.15
CA ALA A 26 -8.33 3.83 -7.08
C ALA A 26 -7.40 3.50 -5.91
N ALA A 27 -6.36 4.30 -5.68
CA ALA A 27 -5.43 4.15 -4.56
C ALA A 27 -6.17 4.25 -3.22
N VAL A 28 -6.98 5.30 -3.03
CA VAL A 28 -7.75 5.49 -1.79
C VAL A 28 -8.75 4.35 -1.58
N LYS A 29 -9.41 3.87 -2.65
CA LYS A 29 -10.32 2.72 -2.56
C LYS A 29 -9.61 1.45 -2.10
N LEU A 30 -8.41 1.18 -2.63
CA LEU A 30 -7.59 0.05 -2.19
C LEU A 30 -7.18 0.19 -0.73
N MET A 31 -6.64 1.35 -0.34
CA MET A 31 -6.18 1.58 1.03
C MET A 31 -7.30 1.41 2.06
N ARG A 32 -8.50 1.93 1.78
CA ARG A 32 -9.67 1.72 2.64
C ARG A 32 -10.08 0.25 2.73
N ALA A 33 -10.08 -0.47 1.61
CA ALA A 33 -10.42 -1.89 1.61
C ALA A 33 -9.41 -2.73 2.42
N LEU A 34 -8.12 -2.38 2.37
CA LEU A 34 -7.08 -3.02 3.18
C LEU A 34 -7.27 -2.71 4.67
N ASP A 35 -7.45 -1.44 5.02
CA ASP A 35 -7.68 -0.99 6.41
C ASP A 35 -8.91 -1.68 7.02
N GLU A 36 -10.03 -1.69 6.30
CA GLU A 36 -11.30 -2.23 6.80
C GLU A 36 -11.34 -3.76 6.91
N LYS A 37 -10.59 -4.48 6.06
CA LYS A 37 -10.77 -5.94 5.90
C LYS A 37 -9.53 -6.77 6.18
N HIS A 38 -8.36 -6.16 6.14
CA HIS A 38 -7.09 -6.88 6.14
C HIS A 38 -6.06 -6.33 7.13
N CYS A 39 -6.36 -5.24 7.86
CA CYS A 39 -5.53 -4.79 8.96
C CYS A 39 -6.02 -5.35 10.31
N ASP A 40 -5.13 -5.97 11.08
CA ASP A 40 -5.31 -6.25 12.50
C ASP A 40 -4.53 -5.21 13.31
N TRP A 41 -5.27 -4.29 13.94
CA TRP A 41 -4.72 -3.21 14.75
C TRP A 41 -4.49 -3.59 16.22
N THR A 42 -4.61 -4.88 16.57
CA THR A 42 -4.32 -5.35 17.93
C THR A 42 -2.82 -5.56 18.14
N GLU A 43 -2.38 -5.55 19.40
CA GLU A 43 -0.98 -5.81 19.78
C GLU A 43 -0.59 -7.30 19.71
N LYS A 44 -1.41 -8.15 19.08
CA LYS A 44 -1.20 -9.61 19.02
C LYS A 44 -0.14 -10.01 17.99
N SER A 45 0.10 -9.16 17.00
CA SER A 45 1.03 -9.40 15.90
C SER A 45 1.96 -8.21 15.75
N VAL A 46 3.21 -8.47 15.35
CA VAL A 46 4.17 -7.42 14.96
C VAL A 46 3.83 -6.77 13.63
N CYS A 47 3.08 -7.48 12.77
CA CYS A 47 2.60 -6.96 11.51
C CYS A 47 1.09 -6.76 11.54
N PHE A 48 0.61 -5.62 11.04
CA PHE A 48 -0.81 -5.30 11.02
C PHE A 48 -1.49 -5.78 9.73
N LEU A 49 -0.80 -5.83 8.58
CA LEU A 49 -1.43 -6.28 7.33
C LEU A 49 -1.43 -7.81 7.25
N THR A 50 -2.63 -8.36 7.22
CA THR A 50 -2.92 -9.80 7.26
C THR A 50 -3.27 -10.33 5.86
N HIS A 51 -3.55 -11.63 5.76
CA HIS A 51 -4.01 -12.28 4.52
C HIS A 51 -3.05 -12.11 3.32
N CYS A 52 -1.75 -11.93 3.58
CA CYS A 52 -0.73 -11.85 2.54
C CYS A 52 -0.25 -13.26 2.14
N SER A 53 0.39 -13.36 0.99
CA SER A 53 0.98 -14.62 0.50
C SER A 53 2.34 -14.36 -0.13
N GLY A 54 3.41 -14.92 0.44
CA GLY A 54 4.76 -14.80 -0.10
C GLY A 54 4.99 -15.56 -1.42
N SER A 55 4.19 -16.58 -1.72
CA SER A 55 4.19 -17.26 -3.03
C SER A 55 2.84 -17.91 -3.32
N TYR A 56 2.45 -17.94 -4.61
CA TYR A 56 1.18 -18.52 -5.03
C TYR A 56 1.13 -20.06 -4.88
N HIS A 57 2.27 -20.74 -5.03
CA HIS A 57 2.36 -22.20 -4.90
C HIS A 57 2.87 -22.66 -3.52
N GLY A 58 3.06 -21.73 -2.57
CA GLY A 58 3.51 -22.06 -1.23
C GLY A 58 2.43 -22.79 -0.43
N GLN A 59 2.83 -23.69 0.46
CA GLN A 59 1.90 -24.42 1.32
C GLN A 59 1.23 -23.53 2.39
N ILE A 60 1.84 -22.37 2.69
CA ILE A 60 1.35 -21.42 3.69
C ILE A 60 0.83 -20.18 2.96
N HIS A 61 -0.48 -19.98 3.05
CA HIS A 61 -1.18 -18.79 2.58
C HIS A 61 -1.70 -17.97 3.75
N ASN A 62 -2.11 -16.73 3.47
CA ASN A 62 -2.74 -15.83 4.43
C ASN A 62 -1.89 -15.53 5.68
N HIS A 63 -0.58 -15.37 5.52
CA HIS A 63 0.33 -14.92 6.58
C HIS A 63 0.62 -13.42 6.45
N THR A 64 1.30 -12.84 7.44
CA THR A 64 1.73 -11.43 7.41
C THR A 64 3.06 -11.29 6.66
N LEU A 65 3.31 -10.12 6.07
CA LEU A 65 4.56 -9.81 5.37
C LEU A 65 5.03 -8.42 5.81
N VAL A 66 6.22 -8.35 6.42
CA VAL A 66 6.77 -7.08 6.97
C VAL A 66 6.85 -5.98 5.89
N TYR A 67 7.20 -6.34 4.66
CA TYR A 67 7.27 -5.36 3.57
C TYR A 67 5.88 -4.85 3.13
N ALA A 68 4.82 -5.61 3.38
CA ALA A 68 3.47 -5.19 3.04
C ALA A 68 3.00 -4.06 3.98
N ASP A 69 3.30 -4.15 5.28
CA ASP A 69 3.09 -3.07 6.25
C ASP A 69 3.88 -1.81 5.88
N PHE A 70 5.13 -1.99 5.44
CA PHE A 70 5.96 -0.89 4.95
C PHE A 70 5.28 -0.12 3.80
N PHE A 71 4.85 -0.83 2.74
CA PHE A 71 4.19 -0.18 1.60
C PHE A 71 2.84 0.42 1.96
N PHE A 72 2.10 -0.17 2.89
CA PHE A 72 0.86 0.41 3.40
C PHE A 72 1.15 1.76 4.07
N LEU A 73 2.12 1.82 4.98
CA LEU A 73 2.46 3.06 5.68
C LEU A 73 3.03 4.11 4.72
N GLU A 74 3.87 3.71 3.77
CA GLU A 74 4.38 4.60 2.73
C GLU A 74 3.26 5.21 1.88
N ALA A 75 2.28 4.40 1.48
CA ALA A 75 1.11 4.89 0.74
C ALA A 75 0.29 5.89 1.56
N VAL A 76 0.06 5.65 2.85
CA VAL A 76 -0.60 6.63 3.74
C VAL A 76 0.21 7.92 3.81
N ARG A 77 1.53 7.84 3.95
CA ARG A 77 2.41 9.01 4.02
C ARG A 77 2.39 9.84 2.73
N LYS A 78 2.41 9.19 1.57
CA LYS A 78 2.27 9.85 0.26
C LYS A 78 0.93 10.58 0.15
N LEU A 79 -0.17 9.96 0.58
CA LEU A 79 -1.49 10.60 0.59
C LEU A 79 -1.55 11.83 1.53
N LEU A 80 -0.73 11.85 2.58
CA LEU A 80 -0.60 12.99 3.49
C LEU A 80 0.39 14.06 3.01
N GLY A 81 1.01 13.89 1.83
CA GLY A 81 2.08 14.77 1.33
C GLY A 81 3.35 14.75 2.18
N LYS A 82 3.54 13.68 2.97
CA LYS A 82 4.69 13.49 3.88
C LYS A 82 5.65 12.46 3.31
N ASP A 83 6.13 12.74 2.11
CA ASP A 83 6.94 11.81 1.34
C ASP A 83 8.18 11.35 2.12
N PHE A 84 8.35 10.04 2.16
CA PHE A 84 9.55 9.40 2.68
C PHE A 84 9.79 8.17 1.84
N LEU A 85 10.56 8.36 0.77
CA LEU A 85 11.04 7.29 -0.07
C LEU A 85 12.24 6.65 0.60
N ILE A 86 12.05 5.46 1.14
CA ILE A 86 13.17 4.54 1.41
C ILE A 86 13.45 3.71 0.16
N TRP A 87 12.41 3.42 -0.63
CA TRP A 87 12.45 2.60 -1.82
C TRP A 87 11.74 3.27 -2.99
#